data_AF-A0A963I9B1-F1
#
_entry.id   AF-A0A963I9B1-F1
#
_cell.length_a   1.000
_cell.length_b   1.000
_cell.length_c   1.000
_cell.angle_alpha   90.00
_cell.angle_beta   90.00
_cell.angle_gamma   90.00
#
_symmetry.space_group_name_H-M   'P 1'
#
loop_
_entity.id
_entity.type
_entity.pdbx_description
1 polymer ?
#
loop_
_entity_poly.entity_id
_entity_poly.type
_entity_poly.pdbx_seq_one_letter_code
_entity_poly.pdbx_strand_id
1 'polypeptide(L)' 'MKADIHPKYNEVSITCSCGNTFKTRSAIGKSEMLVEVCAECHPFYTG' A
#
# COMPACT_ATOMS: atom_id res chain seq x y z
N MET A 1 2.69 -19.06 -9.35
CA MET A 1 1.40 -19.37 -8.71
C MET A 1 1.17 -20.87 -8.71
N LYS A 2 1.47 -21.55 -7.60
CA LYS A 2 0.92 -22.89 -7.34
C LYS A 2 -0.39 -22.69 -6.58
N ALA A 3 -1.44 -23.41 -6.96
CA ALA A 3 -2.72 -23.35 -6.26
C ALA A 3 -2.52 -23.66 -4.76
N ASP A 4 -3.27 -22.96 -3.90
CA ASP A 4 -3.43 -23.20 -2.45
C ASP A 4 -2.27 -22.88 -1.47
N ILE A 5 -1.05 -22.57 -1.93
CA ILE A 5 0.05 -22.18 -0.99
C ILE A 5 0.32 -20.68 -0.92
N HIS A 6 -0.41 -19.87 -1.69
CA HIS A 6 -0.17 -18.43 -1.76
C HIS A 6 -1.19 -17.68 -0.89
N PRO A 7 -0.75 -16.69 -0.09
CA PRO A 7 -1.65 -15.82 0.66
C PRO A 7 -2.65 -15.11 -0.27
N LYS A 8 -3.84 -14.80 0.25
CA LYS A 8 -4.86 -14.05 -0.50
C LYS A 8 -4.28 -12.68 -0.89
N TYR A 9 -4.14 -12.45 -2.19
CA TYR A 9 -3.60 -11.23 -2.74
C TYR A 9 -4.77 -10.32 -3.13
N ASN A 10 -5.07 -9.35 -2.27
CA ASN A 10 -6.21 -8.46 -2.43
C ASN A 10 -5.75 -7.06 -2.81
N GLU A 11 -6.63 -6.31 -3.47
CA GLU A 11 -6.41 -4.88 -3.71
C GLU A 11 -6.65 -4.10 -2.41
N VAL A 12 -5.71 -3.20 -2.12
CA VAL A 12 -5.68 -2.37 -0.92
C VAL A 12 -5.53 -0.91 -1.35
N SER A 13 -6.40 -0.04 -0.84
CA SER A 13 -6.21 1.41 -0.92
C SER A 13 -5.29 1.87 0.21
N ILE A 14 -4.21 2.53 -0.17
CA ILE A 14 -3.27 3.14 0.78
C ILE A 14 -3.49 4.64 0.76
N THR A 15 -3.83 5.22 1.91
CA THR A 15 -3.99 6.65 2.11
C THR A 15 -2.82 7.14 2.95
N CYS A 16 -2.08 8.11 2.45
CA CYS A 16 -1.01 8.75 3.20
C CYS A 16 -1.47 10.03 3.89
N SER A 17 -0.84 10.36 5.02
CA SER A 17 -1.02 11.62 5.76
C SER A 17 -0.70 12.87 4.91
N CYS A 18 0.01 12.71 3.78
CA CYS A 18 0.20 13.74 2.75
C CYS A 18 -1.05 14.03 1.89
N GLY A 19 -2.12 13.23 2.03
CA GLY A 19 -3.30 13.28 1.18
C GLY A 19 -3.18 12.46 -0.11
N ASN A 20 -2.02 11.86 -0.39
CA ASN A 20 -1.85 10.97 -1.53
C ASN A 20 -2.56 9.64 -1.28
N THR A 21 -3.29 9.14 -2.29
CA THR A 21 -3.98 7.85 -2.24
C THR A 21 -3.55 7.00 -3.43
N PHE A 22 -3.09 5.78 -3.17
CA PHE A 22 -2.68 4.85 -4.22
C PHE A 22 -3.20 3.44 -3.95
N LYS A 23 -3.54 2.74 -5.03
CA LYS A 23 -4.06 1.36 -4.96
C LYS A 23 -2.89 0.40 -5.17
N THR A 24 -2.69 -0.51 -4.25
CA THR A 24 -1.64 -1.54 -4.35
C THR A 24 -2.21 -2.88 -3.95
N ARG A 25 -1.70 -3.95 -4.53
CA ARG A 25 -2.09 -5.30 -4.13
C ARG A 25 -1.22 -5.75 -2.98
N SER A 26 -1.83 -6.25 -1.91
CA SER A 26 -1.13 -6.73 -0.73
C SER A 26 -1.71 -8.07 -0.26
N ALA A 27 -0.88 -8.84 0.42
CA ALA A 27 -1.30 -10.04 1.15
C ALA A 27 -2.01 -9.70 2.48
N ILE A 28 -2.01 -8.42 2.87
CA ILE A 28 -2.74 -7.93 4.03
C ILE A 28 -4.24 -7.99 3.71
N GLY A 29 -5.00 -8.73 4.52
CA GLY A 29 -6.45 -8.89 4.34
C GLY A 29 -7.29 -7.64 4.60
N LYS A 30 -6.66 -6.47 4.81
CA LYS A 30 -7.33 -5.19 5.01
C LYS A 30 -7.43 -4.47 3.67
N SER A 31 -8.62 -4.00 3.34
CA SER A 31 -8.89 -3.22 2.13
C SER A 31 -8.32 -1.80 2.17
N GLU A 32 -8.06 -1.26 3.37
CA GLU A 32 -7.61 0.10 3.58
C GLU A 32 -6.38 0.13 4.51
N MET A 33 -5.40 0.96 4.17
CA MET A 33 -4.18 1.15 4.95
C MET A 33 -3.85 2.64 5.05
N LEU A 34 -3.62 3.13 6.27
CA LEU A 34 -3.06 4.46 6.50
C LEU A 34 -1.54 4.37 6.63
N VAL A 35 -0.83 5.25 5.93
CA VAL A 35 0.63 5.31 5.92
C VAL A 35 1.10 6.73 6.25
N GLU A 36 2.07 6.87 7.13
CA GLU A 36 2.56 8.18 7.58
C GLU A 36 3.52 8.84 6.56
N VAL A 37 4.20 8.05 5.73
CA VAL A 37 5.23 8.54 4.79
C VAL A 37 5.05 7.90 3.41
N CYS A 38 4.64 8.71 2.44
CA CYS A 38 4.57 8.38 1.01
C CYS A 38 5.92 8.67 0.31
N ALA A 39 6.12 8.20 -0.93
CA ALA A 39 7.29 8.58 -1.73
C ALA A 39 7.38 10.12 -1.90
N GLU A 40 6.24 10.79 -2.00
CA GLU A 40 6.14 12.26 -2.01
C GLU A 40 6.37 12.92 -0.65
N CYS A 41 6.43 12.17 0.45
CA CYS A 41 6.82 12.70 1.77
C CYS A 41 8.29 12.50 2.07
N HIS A 42 8.92 11.47 1.52
CA HIS A 42 10.25 11.12 1.94
C HIS A 42 11.21 12.23 1.46
N PRO A 43 11.97 12.89 2.35
CA PRO A 43 12.86 14.01 2.01
C PRO A 43 13.91 13.63 0.96
N PHE A 44 14.14 12.33 0.79
CA PHE A 44 15.00 11.78 -0.25
C PHE A 44 14.44 11.93 -1.68
N TYR A 45 13.12 11.90 -1.85
CA TYR A 45 12.48 12.00 -3.18
C TYR A 45 11.99 13.42 -3.49
N THR A 46 11.79 14.28 -2.49
CA THR A 46 11.30 15.66 -2.64
C THR A 46 12.39 16.74 -2.55
N GLY A 47 13.66 16.33 -2.48
CA GLY A 47 14.82 17.22 -2.44
C GLY A 47 14.93 18.15 -3.64
#